data_AF-A0A0R1FR13-F1
#
_entry.id   AF-A0A0R1FR13-F1
#
_cell.length_a   1.000
_cell.length_b   1.000
_cell.length_c   1.000
_cell.angle_alpha   90.00
_cell.angle_beta   90.00
_cell.angle_gamma   90.00
#
_symmetry.space_group_name_H-M   'P 1'
#
loop_
_entity.id
_entity.type
_entity.pdbx_description
1 polymer ?
#
loop_
_entity_poly.entity_id
_entity_poly.type
_entity_poly.pdbx_seq_one_letter_code
_entity_poly.pdbx_strand_id
1 'polypeptide(L)'
;MLIINKKSASFDLYQSNETDFICTLCIISLIMYLYRKVDSYMEIHNKSKKKIVDTFINMTVNNDINDIGIDDIVKNSGVSRGTFYNHFKSKNDIIVFIEQLMCMSIDNSFQDIEDDNRNYMEIMTDRILPLIYENRSYTNILYNYYQPVFFDFLIKRYSKYFVKYFDDYDEKILNLSKDFAVQFFFRMMLNAMLLWISQPIPSEPEEFKYSFKKIINSSVSDVCGVSIK
;
A
#
# COMPACT_ATOMS: atom_id res chain seq x y z
N MET A 1 -23.94 -74.44 3.83
CA MET A 1 -25.19 -73.69 4.01
C MET A 1 -24.95 -72.67 5.13
N LEU A 2 -24.65 -71.43 4.75
CA LEU A 2 -24.88 -70.20 5.50
C LEU A 2 -24.51 -69.04 4.56
N ILE A 3 -25.54 -68.26 4.22
CA ILE A 3 -25.54 -67.12 3.30
C ILE A 3 -25.23 -65.88 4.13
N ILE A 4 -24.23 -65.07 3.74
CA ILE A 4 -24.20 -63.63 4.07
C ILE A 4 -23.68 -62.82 2.86
N ASN A 5 -24.50 -61.85 2.48
CA ASN A 5 -24.41 -60.93 1.35
C ASN A 5 -23.13 -60.08 1.30
N LYS A 6 -22.54 -59.95 0.10
CA LYS A 6 -21.69 -58.82 -0.29
C LYS A 6 -22.60 -57.65 -0.71
N LYS A 7 -22.66 -56.58 0.10
CA LYS A 7 -23.23 -55.28 -0.30
C LYS A 7 -22.17 -54.18 -0.12
N SER A 8 -21.89 -53.51 -1.24
CA SER A 8 -21.56 -52.08 -1.39
C SER A 8 -20.75 -51.37 -0.29
N ALA A 9 -19.51 -51.00 -0.62
CA ALA A 9 -18.81 -49.86 -0.02
C ALA A 9 -18.45 -48.87 -1.15
N SER A 10 -19.44 -48.14 -1.63
CA SER A 10 -19.24 -46.81 -2.22
C SER A 10 -19.22 -45.85 -1.03
N PHE A 11 -18.02 -45.44 -0.58
CA PHE A 11 -17.89 -44.40 0.42
C PHE A 11 -17.81 -43.06 -0.31
N ASP A 12 -18.87 -42.28 -0.14
CA ASP A 12 -19.06 -40.94 -0.67
C ASP A 12 -17.93 -40.00 -0.23
N LEU A 13 -17.12 -39.54 -1.18
CA LEU A 13 -16.25 -38.37 -1.06
C LEU A 13 -17.05 -37.13 -1.51
N TYR A 14 -18.11 -36.74 -0.82
CA TYR A 14 -18.75 -35.43 -1.00
C TYR A 14 -19.67 -35.10 0.18
N GLN A 15 -19.08 -34.84 1.35
CA GLN A 15 -19.67 -33.99 2.38
C GLN A 15 -18.57 -33.10 2.97
N SER A 16 -18.16 -32.09 2.19
CA SER A 16 -17.45 -30.92 2.72
C SER A 16 -18.49 -29.95 3.28
N ASN A 17 -18.35 -29.64 4.57
CA ASN A 17 -19.33 -28.98 5.41
C ASN A 17 -19.81 -27.60 4.89
N GLU A 18 -21.13 -27.37 4.91
CA GLU A 18 -21.74 -26.04 4.65
C GLU A 18 -21.21 -24.94 5.60
N THR A 19 -20.70 -25.30 6.78
CA THR A 19 -20.09 -24.37 7.73
C THR A 19 -18.75 -23.79 7.26
N ASP A 20 -17.96 -24.51 6.45
CA ASP A 20 -16.72 -23.98 5.86
C ASP A 20 -17.02 -22.96 4.75
N PHE A 21 -18.12 -23.16 4.02
CA PHE A 21 -18.55 -22.25 2.96
C PHE A 21 -19.08 -20.93 3.53
N ILE A 22 -19.84 -20.99 4.63
CA ILE A 22 -20.35 -19.80 5.33
C ILE A 22 -19.20 -19.01 5.97
N CYS A 23 -18.23 -19.67 6.60
CA CYS A 23 -17.03 -18.99 7.13
C CYS A 23 -16.20 -18.32 6.04
N THR A 24 -15.99 -18.99 4.90
CA THR A 24 -15.25 -18.44 3.76
C THR A 24 -15.98 -17.24 3.15
N LEU A 25 -17.30 -17.31 2.98
CA LEU A 25 -18.11 -16.18 2.49
C LEU A 25 -18.16 -15.01 3.48
N CYS A 26 -18.18 -15.26 4.78
CA CYS A 26 -18.09 -14.21 5.81
C CYS A 26 -16.73 -13.54 5.82
N ILE A 27 -15.63 -14.31 5.68
CA ILE A 27 -14.28 -13.77 5.58
C ILE A 27 -14.11 -12.99 4.29
N ILE A 28 -14.58 -13.49 3.14
CA ILE A 28 -14.58 -12.76 1.88
C ILE A 28 -15.44 -11.49 2.00
N SER A 29 -16.60 -11.54 2.64
CA SER A 29 -17.45 -10.35 2.83
C SER A 29 -16.80 -9.33 3.76
N LEU A 30 -16.08 -9.77 4.80
CA LEU A 30 -15.33 -8.92 5.70
C LEU A 30 -14.10 -8.32 5.00
N ILE A 31 -13.34 -9.12 4.24
CA ILE A 31 -12.23 -8.67 3.39
C ILE A 31 -12.77 -7.66 2.38
N MET A 32 -13.83 -7.97 1.64
CA MET A 32 -14.46 -7.05 0.69
C MET A 32 -15.00 -5.79 1.36
N TYR A 33 -15.53 -5.87 2.58
CA TYR A 33 -15.98 -4.70 3.35
C TYR A 33 -14.80 -3.84 3.81
N LEU A 34 -13.71 -4.45 4.28
CA LEU A 34 -12.47 -3.78 4.67
C LEU A 34 -11.79 -3.14 3.45
N TYR A 35 -11.69 -3.87 2.33
CA TYR A 35 -11.23 -3.36 1.03
C TYR A 35 -12.11 -2.19 0.56
N ARG A 36 -13.44 -2.32 0.61
CA ARG A 36 -14.36 -1.25 0.23
C ARG A 36 -14.25 -0.01 1.13
N LYS A 37 -13.90 -0.18 2.41
CA LYS A 37 -13.62 0.94 3.33
C LYS A 37 -12.30 1.62 2.96
N VAL A 38 -11.27 0.86 2.60
CA VAL A 38 -9.98 1.38 2.10
C VAL A 38 -10.15 2.12 0.76
N ASP A 39 -10.91 1.57 -0.18
CA ASP A 39 -11.26 2.21 -1.47
C ASP A 39 -12.01 3.54 -1.29
N SER A 40 -12.87 3.65 -0.27
CA SER A 40 -13.71 4.83 -0.05
C SER A 40 -12.93 6.13 0.17
N TYR A 41 -11.67 6.04 0.60
CA TYR A 41 -10.83 7.21 0.92
C TYR A 41 -9.96 7.67 -0.25
N MET A 42 -9.80 6.84 -1.28
CA MET A 42 -9.15 7.22 -2.55
C MET A 42 -10.15 7.71 -3.60
N GLU A 43 -11.44 7.80 -3.27
CA GLU A 43 -12.49 8.12 -4.23
C GLU A 43 -12.68 9.65 -4.41
N ILE A 44 -12.50 10.13 -5.65
CA ILE A 44 -12.78 11.52 -6.02
C ILE A 44 -14.25 11.66 -6.43
N HIS A 45 -15.13 12.07 -5.51
CA HIS A 45 -16.57 12.17 -5.78
C HIS A 45 -16.96 13.25 -6.81
N ASN A 46 -16.19 14.35 -6.90
CA ASN A 46 -16.48 15.40 -7.88
C ASN A 46 -16.04 14.95 -9.28
N LYS A 47 -17.00 14.73 -10.18
CA LYS A 47 -16.75 14.22 -11.54
C LYS A 47 -15.77 15.06 -12.36
N SER A 48 -15.86 16.39 -12.29
CA SER A 48 -14.95 17.28 -13.03
C SER A 48 -13.55 17.27 -12.44
N LYS A 49 -13.43 17.28 -11.11
CA LYS A 49 -12.14 17.12 -10.41
C LYS A 49 -11.50 15.77 -10.73
N LYS A 50 -12.29 14.69 -10.71
CA LYS A 50 -11.84 13.33 -11.07
C LYS A 50 -11.32 13.28 -12.50
N LYS A 51 -12.06 13.82 -13.47
CA LYS A 51 -11.60 13.91 -14.87
C LYS A 51 -10.25 14.63 -14.99
N ILE A 52 -10.07 15.75 -14.29
CA ILE A 52 -8.80 16.49 -14.31
C ILE A 52 -7.66 15.62 -13.77
N VAL A 53 -7.87 14.96 -12.62
CA VAL A 53 -6.85 14.12 -11.96
C VAL A 53 -6.52 12.89 -12.81
N ASP A 54 -7.53 12.16 -13.27
CA ASP A 54 -7.36 10.96 -14.11
C ASP A 54 -6.62 11.30 -15.42
N THR A 55 -6.98 12.43 -16.07
CA THR A 55 -6.26 12.92 -17.25
C THR A 55 -4.82 13.25 -16.93
N PHE A 56 -4.57 13.97 -15.83
CA PHE A 56 -3.22 14.32 -15.42
C PHE A 56 -2.36 13.06 -15.22
N ILE A 57 -2.88 12.08 -14.47
CA ILE A 57 -2.20 10.79 -14.24
C ILE A 57 -1.88 10.08 -15.56
N ASN A 58 -2.86 9.96 -16.46
CA ASN A 58 -2.66 9.30 -17.75
C ASN A 58 -1.58 9.99 -18.59
N MET A 59 -1.47 11.31 -18.52
CA MET A 59 -0.42 12.04 -19.22
C MET A 59 0.98 11.77 -18.66
N THR A 60 1.12 11.53 -17.35
CA THR A 60 2.42 11.21 -16.71
C THR A 60 2.98 9.85 -17.11
N VAL A 61 2.20 8.98 -17.75
CA VAL A 61 2.66 7.66 -18.23
C VAL A 61 3.73 7.81 -19.32
N ASN A 62 3.62 8.83 -20.17
CA ASN A 62 4.47 9.00 -21.34
C ASN A 62 5.25 10.33 -21.36
N ASN A 63 5.06 11.19 -20.36
CA ASN A 63 5.66 12.53 -20.31
C ASN A 63 6.21 12.83 -18.92
N ASP A 64 7.29 13.61 -18.86
CA ASP A 64 7.74 14.18 -17.60
C ASP A 64 6.66 15.12 -17.04
N ILE A 65 6.48 15.11 -15.72
CA ILE A 65 5.48 15.95 -15.06
C ILE A 65 5.70 17.42 -15.40
N ASN A 66 6.95 17.87 -15.53
CA ASN A 66 7.30 19.27 -15.83
C ASN A 66 6.80 19.73 -17.20
N ASP A 67 6.75 18.82 -18.18
CA ASP A 67 6.35 19.12 -19.56
C ASP A 67 4.83 19.21 -19.76
N ILE A 68 4.04 18.72 -18.80
CA ILE A 68 2.58 18.75 -18.90
C ILE A 68 2.03 20.17 -18.67
N GLY A 69 1.41 20.78 -19.69
CA GLY A 69 0.77 22.09 -19.58
C GLY A 69 -0.66 22.03 -19.04
N ILE A 70 -1.13 23.14 -18.43
CA ILE A 70 -2.55 23.27 -18.01
C ILE A 70 -3.48 23.16 -19.23
N ASP A 71 -3.11 23.76 -20.35
CA ASP A 71 -3.92 23.72 -21.58
C ASP A 71 -4.01 22.29 -22.14
N ASP A 72 -2.96 21.48 -22.00
CA ASP A 72 -3.01 20.06 -22.37
C ASP A 72 -3.96 19.28 -21.46
N ILE A 73 -3.93 19.53 -20.14
CA ILE A 73 -4.85 18.89 -19.19
C ILE A 73 -6.30 19.27 -19.51
N VAL A 74 -6.58 20.55 -19.74
CA VAL A 74 -7.92 21.06 -20.10
C VAL A 74 -8.40 20.41 -21.40
N LYS A 75 -7.56 20.38 -22.43
CA LYS A 75 -7.87 19.79 -23.74
C LYS A 75 -8.18 18.30 -23.62
N ASN A 76 -7.35 17.53 -22.91
CA ASN A 76 -7.49 16.07 -22.82
C ASN A 76 -8.56 15.61 -21.81
N SER A 77 -8.89 16.42 -20.80
CA SER A 77 -9.94 16.08 -19.82
C SER A 77 -11.35 16.44 -20.28
N GLY A 78 -11.47 17.31 -21.29
CA GLY A 78 -12.75 17.79 -21.82
C GLY A 78 -13.51 18.70 -20.86
N VAL A 79 -12.84 19.25 -19.83
CA VAL A 79 -13.42 20.28 -18.94
C VAL A 79 -13.13 21.67 -19.50
N SER A 80 -13.87 22.69 -19.07
CA SER A 80 -13.54 24.07 -19.43
C SER A 80 -12.33 24.60 -18.62
N ARG A 81 -11.61 25.58 -19.16
CA ARG A 81 -10.53 26.27 -18.43
C ARG A 81 -11.03 26.88 -17.12
N GLY A 82 -12.24 27.46 -17.10
CA GLY A 82 -12.87 27.95 -15.87
C GLY A 82 -13.14 26.83 -14.86
N THR A 83 -13.60 25.65 -15.32
CA THR A 83 -13.80 24.47 -14.48
C THR A 83 -12.48 23.97 -13.88
N PHE A 84 -11.38 23.99 -14.64
CA PHE A 84 -10.06 23.66 -14.10
C PHE A 84 -9.71 24.60 -12.95
N TYR A 85 -9.78 25.93 -13.17
CA TYR A 85 -9.41 26.92 -12.16
C TYR A 85 -10.35 27.00 -10.94
N ASN A 86 -11.55 26.42 -11.04
CA ASN A 86 -12.43 26.20 -9.89
C ASN A 86 -11.92 25.09 -8.95
N HIS A 87 -11.13 24.13 -9.45
CA HIS A 87 -10.58 23.03 -8.67
C HIS A 87 -9.10 23.20 -8.33
N PHE A 88 -8.29 23.68 -9.27
CA PHE A 88 -6.83 23.75 -9.15
C PHE A 88 -6.33 25.08 -9.74
N LYS A 89 -5.45 25.78 -9.03
CA LYS A 89 -4.79 27.02 -9.51
C LYS A 89 -3.55 26.71 -10.34
N SER A 90 -2.95 25.55 -10.11
CA SER A 90 -1.77 25.09 -10.84
C SER A 90 -1.77 23.57 -11.02
N LYS A 91 -0.88 23.05 -11.87
CA LYS A 91 -0.56 21.61 -11.96
C LYS A 91 -0.07 21.05 -10.62
N ASN A 92 0.69 21.85 -9.86
CA ASN A 92 1.22 21.43 -8.56
C ASN A 92 0.10 21.19 -7.54
N ASP A 93 -1.02 21.92 -7.65
CA ASP A 93 -2.18 21.71 -6.78
C ASP A 93 -2.81 20.33 -7.00
N ILE A 94 -2.69 19.76 -8.20
CA ILE A 94 -3.15 18.39 -8.49
C ILE A 94 -2.27 17.39 -7.74
N ILE A 95 -0.95 17.61 -7.74
CA ILE A 95 0.01 16.75 -7.05
C ILE A 95 -0.20 16.80 -5.53
N VAL A 96 -0.36 18.01 -4.98
CA VAL A 96 -0.70 18.21 -3.55
C VAL A 96 -2.03 17.53 -3.21
N PHE A 97 -3.02 17.58 -4.11
CA PHE A 97 -4.27 16.88 -3.89
C PHE A 97 -4.11 15.36 -3.89
N ILE A 98 -3.31 14.79 -4.80
CA ILE A 98 -2.98 13.35 -4.82
C ILE A 98 -2.25 12.95 -3.53
N GLU A 99 -1.30 13.77 -3.07
CA GLU A 99 -0.59 13.57 -1.80
C GLU A 99 -1.55 13.53 -0.61
N GLN A 100 -2.51 14.47 -0.55
CA GLN A 100 -3.52 14.53 0.51
C GLN A 100 -4.43 13.31 0.52
N LEU A 101 -4.87 12.85 -0.67
CA LEU A 101 -5.67 11.62 -0.78
C LEU A 101 -4.89 10.40 -0.27
N MET A 102 -3.64 10.23 -0.74
CA MET A 102 -2.78 9.14 -0.28
C MET A 102 -2.56 9.20 1.23
N CYS A 103 -2.27 10.38 1.78
CA CYS A 103 -2.07 10.52 3.23
C CYS A 103 -3.32 10.20 4.02
N MET A 104 -4.49 10.66 3.58
CA MET A 104 -5.76 10.36 4.24
C MET A 104 -6.01 8.85 4.32
N SER A 105 -5.82 8.14 3.20
CA SER A 105 -6.01 6.69 3.13
C SER A 105 -4.98 5.92 3.97
N ILE A 106 -3.72 6.38 3.99
CA ILE A 106 -2.69 5.82 4.86
C ILE A 106 -3.05 6.06 6.33
N ASP A 107 -3.36 7.30 6.75
CA ASP A 107 -3.73 7.62 8.13
C ASP A 107 -4.90 6.78 8.62
N ASN A 108 -5.91 6.55 7.76
CA ASN A 108 -7.06 5.71 8.08
C ASN A 108 -6.67 4.26 8.31
N SER A 109 -5.63 3.76 7.63
CA SER A 109 -5.09 2.42 7.89
C SER A 109 -4.51 2.29 9.31
N PHE A 110 -4.16 3.40 9.94
CA PHE A 110 -3.66 3.48 11.32
C PHE A 110 -4.73 3.92 12.36
N GLN A 111 -5.99 4.14 11.99
CA GLN A 111 -7.01 4.69 12.92
C GLN A 111 -7.43 3.72 14.03
N ASP A 112 -7.55 2.43 13.70
CA ASP A 112 -8.05 1.41 14.63
C ASP A 112 -6.91 0.74 15.44
N ILE A 113 -5.75 1.41 15.54
CA ILE A 113 -4.62 0.91 16.32
C ILE A 113 -4.86 1.21 17.79
N GLU A 114 -5.12 0.17 18.57
CA GLU A 114 -5.02 0.25 20.02
C GLU A 114 -3.56 0.49 20.46
N ASP A 115 -3.39 1.11 21.62
CA ASP A 115 -2.10 1.57 22.09
C ASP A 115 -1.10 0.42 22.45
N ASP A 116 -1.52 -0.86 22.35
CA ASP A 116 -0.67 -2.06 22.43
C ASP A 116 -0.03 -2.37 21.06
N ASN A 117 1.19 -1.89 20.91
CA ASN A 117 1.81 -1.49 19.65
C ASN A 117 2.52 -2.62 18.86
N ARG A 118 1.97 -3.84 18.84
CA ARG A 118 2.60 -4.99 18.15
C ARG A 118 2.04 -5.29 16.76
N ASN A 119 0.98 -4.61 16.33
CA ASN A 119 0.33 -4.85 15.04
C ASN A 119 0.96 -4.06 13.86
N TYR A 120 1.98 -3.21 14.06
CA TYR A 120 2.48 -2.35 12.97
C TYR A 120 2.88 -3.15 11.72
N MET A 121 3.52 -4.31 11.90
CA MET A 121 3.93 -5.15 10.79
C MET A 121 2.75 -5.68 9.99
N GLU A 122 1.69 -6.09 10.67
CA GLU A 122 0.45 -6.53 10.05
C GLU A 122 -0.24 -5.38 9.33
N ILE A 123 -0.21 -4.15 9.88
CA ILE A 123 -0.72 -2.96 9.16
C ILE A 123 0.10 -2.69 7.89
N MET A 124 1.42 -2.74 7.98
CA MET A 124 2.27 -2.54 6.81
C MET A 124 1.95 -3.60 5.75
N THR A 125 1.84 -4.88 6.12
CA THR A 125 1.67 -5.95 5.14
C THR A 125 0.24 -6.13 4.65
N ASP A 126 -0.76 -5.88 5.49
CA ASP A 126 -2.15 -6.29 5.25
C ASP A 126 -3.06 -5.09 4.96
N ARG A 127 -2.55 -3.86 5.16
CA ARG A 127 -3.28 -2.61 4.83
C ARG A 127 -2.48 -1.73 3.88
N ILE A 128 -1.21 -1.43 4.20
CA ILE A 128 -0.42 -0.49 3.41
C ILE A 128 0.03 -1.09 2.08
N LEU A 129 0.55 -2.32 2.03
CA LEU A 129 0.97 -2.95 0.77
C LEU A 129 -0.18 -3.04 -0.26
N PRO A 130 -1.39 -3.53 0.09
CA PRO A 130 -2.53 -3.50 -0.84
C PRO A 130 -2.91 -2.09 -1.29
N LEU A 131 -3.00 -1.14 -0.34
CA LEU A 131 -3.39 0.24 -0.64
C LEU A 131 -2.46 0.91 -1.66
N ILE A 132 -1.14 0.78 -1.49
CA ILE A 132 -0.18 1.38 -2.44
C ILE A 132 -0.14 0.64 -3.77
N TYR A 133 -0.51 -0.65 -3.79
CA TYR A 133 -0.61 -1.46 -5.00
C TYR A 133 -1.81 -1.05 -5.85
N GLU A 134 -2.99 -0.96 -5.25
CA GLU A 134 -4.23 -0.53 -5.91
C GLU A 134 -4.13 0.91 -6.43
N ASN A 135 -3.39 1.76 -5.70
CA ASN A 135 -3.21 3.17 -6.02
C ASN A 135 -1.82 3.48 -6.60
N ARG A 136 -1.19 2.49 -7.24
CA ARG A 136 0.18 2.56 -7.76
C ARG A 136 0.46 3.79 -8.63
N SER A 137 -0.49 4.21 -9.45
CA SER A 137 -0.33 5.38 -10.31
C SER A 137 -0.13 6.67 -9.51
N TYR A 138 -0.76 6.80 -8.35
CA TYR A 138 -0.63 7.96 -7.47
C TYR A 138 0.73 7.91 -6.76
N THR A 139 1.10 6.74 -6.25
CA THR A 139 2.42 6.48 -5.63
C THR A 139 3.57 6.82 -6.58
N ASN A 140 3.47 6.42 -7.85
CA ASN A 140 4.49 6.69 -8.86
C ASN A 140 4.65 8.19 -9.14
N ILE A 141 3.56 8.95 -9.21
CA ILE A 141 3.61 10.40 -9.41
C ILE A 141 4.34 11.07 -8.25
N LEU A 142 3.98 10.72 -7.00
CA LEU A 142 4.60 11.30 -5.81
C LEU A 142 6.10 10.95 -5.73
N TYR A 143 6.44 9.70 -6.03
CA TYR A 143 7.83 9.23 -6.03
C TYR A 143 8.68 9.93 -7.09
N ASN A 144 8.16 10.11 -8.31
CA ASN A 144 8.89 10.77 -9.40
C ASN A 144 9.00 12.29 -9.21
N TYR A 145 8.01 12.91 -8.57
CA TYR A 145 7.97 14.37 -8.41
C TYR A 145 8.77 14.90 -7.21
N TYR A 146 8.78 14.18 -6.08
CA TYR A 146 9.25 14.74 -4.79
C TYR A 146 10.53 14.10 -4.21
N GLN A 147 11.34 13.40 -5.01
CA GLN A 147 12.43 12.50 -4.58
C GLN A 147 13.09 12.76 -3.19
N PRO A 148 13.55 13.96 -2.78
CA PRO A 148 14.04 14.16 -1.41
C PRO A 148 12.95 14.59 -0.41
N VAL A 149 12.10 15.53 -0.80
CA VAL A 149 11.14 16.22 0.10
C VAL A 149 10.04 15.29 0.60
N PHE A 150 9.59 14.35 -0.24
CA PHE A 150 8.54 13.40 0.12
C PHE A 150 9.01 12.38 1.14
N PHE A 151 10.26 11.93 1.08
CA PHE A 151 10.79 11.00 2.09
C PHE A 151 10.83 11.64 3.46
N ASP A 152 11.34 12.87 3.58
CA ASP A 152 11.40 13.56 4.86
C ASP A 152 10.00 13.87 5.42
N PHE A 153 9.05 14.20 4.54
CA PHE A 153 7.65 14.33 4.90
C PHE A 153 7.07 13.02 5.46
N LEU A 154 7.24 11.89 4.75
CA LEU A 154 6.73 10.59 5.18
C LEU A 154 7.34 10.16 6.52
N ILE A 155 8.66 10.35 6.69
CA ILE A 155 9.36 10.04 7.94
C ILE A 155 8.75 10.85 9.08
N LYS A 156 8.63 12.18 8.91
CA LYS A 156 8.09 13.05 9.95
C LYS A 156 6.64 12.70 10.32
N ARG A 157 5.84 12.31 9.33
CA ARG A 157 4.42 11.99 9.54
C ARG A 157 4.21 10.63 10.21
N TYR A 158 4.95 9.61 9.77
CA TYR A 158 4.65 8.21 10.08
C TYR A 158 5.65 7.55 11.04
N SER A 159 6.83 8.12 11.30
CA SER A 159 7.81 7.51 12.23
C SER A 159 7.25 7.32 13.65
N LYS A 160 6.31 8.17 14.06
CA LYS A 160 5.60 8.08 15.35
C LYS A 160 4.96 6.71 15.60
N TYR A 161 4.53 6.00 14.55
CA TYR A 161 3.92 4.68 14.67
C TYR A 161 4.95 3.57 15.00
N PHE A 162 6.24 3.83 14.79
CA PHE A 162 7.32 2.87 15.00
C PHE A 162 8.00 3.03 16.36
N VAL A 163 7.71 4.10 17.12
CA VAL A 163 8.46 4.42 18.36
C VAL A 163 8.40 3.28 19.38
N LYS A 164 7.22 2.68 19.62
CA LYS A 164 7.12 1.58 20.59
C LYS A 164 7.67 0.26 20.08
N TYR A 165 7.78 0.06 18.76
CA TYR A 165 8.49 -1.10 18.21
C TYR A 165 9.96 -1.11 18.62
N PHE A 166 10.51 0.06 18.93
CA PHE A 166 11.87 0.26 19.43
C PHE A 166 11.92 0.54 20.94
N ASP A 167 10.91 0.18 21.75
CA ASP A 167 10.93 0.41 23.21
C ASP A 167 12.04 -0.35 23.91
N ASP A 168 12.28 -1.60 23.50
CA ASP A 168 13.37 -2.43 24.02
C ASP A 168 14.68 -2.28 23.21
N TYR A 169 14.85 -1.15 22.52
CA TYR A 169 16.07 -0.90 21.73
C TYR A 169 17.30 -0.79 22.63
N ASP A 170 18.27 -1.69 22.43
CA ASP A 170 19.58 -1.64 23.10
C ASP A 170 20.57 -0.85 22.25
N GLU A 171 20.89 0.38 22.67
CA GLU A 171 21.85 1.26 21.99
C GLU A 171 23.23 0.62 21.86
N LYS A 172 23.59 -0.36 22.70
CA LYS A 172 24.90 -1.03 22.65
C LYS A 172 25.08 -1.93 21.44
N ILE A 173 23.99 -2.40 20.82
CA ILE A 173 24.05 -3.31 19.66
C ILE A 173 24.60 -2.57 18.43
N LEU A 174 24.06 -1.38 18.15
CA LEU A 174 24.49 -0.56 17.00
C LEU A 174 25.46 0.55 17.38
N ASN A 175 25.58 0.88 18.67
CA ASN A 175 26.29 2.06 19.17
C ASN A 175 25.78 3.36 18.52
N LEU A 176 24.47 3.44 18.32
CA LEU A 176 23.74 4.57 17.72
C LEU A 176 22.47 4.84 18.54
N SER A 177 21.92 6.05 18.40
CA SER A 177 20.72 6.42 19.16
C SER A 177 19.48 5.68 18.68
N LYS A 178 18.50 5.50 19.58
CA LYS A 178 17.15 5.00 19.22
C LYS A 178 16.54 5.77 18.04
N ASP A 179 16.71 7.08 18.02
CA ASP A 179 16.16 7.95 16.97
C ASP A 179 16.78 7.65 15.60
N PHE A 180 18.11 7.43 15.55
CA PHE A 180 18.78 6.99 14.33
C PHE A 180 18.22 5.63 13.87
N ALA A 181 18.09 4.67 14.78
CA ALA A 181 17.61 3.33 14.44
C ALA A 181 16.18 3.35 13.87
N VAL A 182 15.27 4.12 14.46
CA VAL A 182 13.89 4.30 13.98
C VAL A 182 13.89 4.91 12.57
N GLN A 183 14.65 5.99 12.35
CA GLN A 183 14.72 6.64 11.04
C GLN A 183 15.34 5.72 9.98
N PHE A 184 16.42 5.02 10.32
CA PHE A 184 17.07 4.05 9.43
C PHE A 184 16.12 2.92 9.04
N PHE A 185 15.45 2.32 10.02
CA PHE A 185 14.49 1.24 9.79
C PHE A 185 13.33 1.70 8.89
N PHE A 186 12.74 2.85 9.18
CA PHE A 186 11.66 3.41 8.37
C PHE A 186 12.12 3.68 6.93
N ARG A 187 13.30 4.29 6.75
CA ARG A 187 13.87 4.55 5.41
C ARG A 187 14.12 3.27 4.62
N MET A 188 14.68 2.23 5.26
CA MET A 188 14.88 0.92 4.64
C MET A 188 13.56 0.29 4.21
N MET A 189 12.57 0.30 5.09
CA MET A 189 11.24 -0.25 4.85
C MET A 189 10.52 0.48 3.70
N LEU A 190 10.50 1.81 3.74
CA LEU A 190 9.93 2.65 2.69
C LEU A 190 10.62 2.39 1.35
N ASN A 191 11.96 2.29 1.35
CA ASN A 191 12.71 2.00 0.13
C ASN A 191 12.38 0.62 -0.45
N ALA A 192 12.20 -0.41 0.38
CA ALA A 192 11.77 -1.73 -0.07
C ALA A 192 10.39 -1.68 -0.76
N MET A 193 9.43 -0.95 -0.20
CA MET A 193 8.09 -0.77 -0.79
C MET A 193 8.15 0.01 -2.11
N LEU A 194 8.92 1.10 -2.14
CA LEU A 194 9.07 1.93 -3.34
C LEU A 194 9.76 1.16 -4.47
N LEU A 195 10.82 0.41 -4.17
CA LEU A 195 11.49 -0.44 -5.16
C LEU A 195 10.54 -1.51 -5.71
N TRP A 196 9.73 -2.15 -4.87
CA TRP A 196 8.73 -3.11 -5.31
C TRP A 196 7.69 -2.47 -6.22
N ILE A 197 7.03 -1.40 -5.77
CA ILE A 197 5.93 -0.81 -6.52
C ILE A 197 6.39 -0.09 -7.79
N SER A 198 7.66 0.35 -7.87
CA SER A 198 8.20 0.98 -9.07
C SER A 198 8.50 0.00 -10.23
N GLN A 199 8.49 -1.31 -9.99
CA GLN A 199 8.75 -2.31 -11.04
C GLN A 199 7.73 -2.21 -12.18
N PRO A 200 8.09 -2.47 -13.45
CA PRO A 200 7.14 -2.41 -14.56
C PRO A 200 5.88 -3.26 -14.31
N ILE A 201 6.08 -4.46 -13.75
CA ILE A 201 5.03 -5.41 -13.36
C ILE A 201 5.39 -5.89 -11.94
N PRO A 202 4.92 -5.21 -10.88
CA PRO A 202 5.17 -5.63 -9.51
C PRO A 202 4.39 -6.91 -9.20
N SER A 203 4.97 -7.80 -8.40
CA SER A 203 4.25 -8.96 -7.85
C SER A 203 3.06 -8.50 -7.00
N GLU A 204 2.05 -9.36 -6.84
CA GLU A 204 0.89 -9.07 -5.99
C GLU A 204 1.31 -8.83 -4.52
N PRO A 205 0.52 -8.05 -3.73
CA PRO A 205 0.83 -7.75 -2.34
C PRO A 205 1.09 -8.99 -1.47
N GLU A 206 0.32 -10.06 -1.65
CA GLU A 206 0.47 -11.30 -0.88
C GLU A 206 1.80 -12.03 -1.16
N GLU A 207 2.27 -11.98 -2.42
CA GLU A 207 3.58 -12.54 -2.77
C GLU A 207 4.71 -11.67 -2.22
N PHE A 208 4.59 -10.35 -2.37
CA PHE A 208 5.61 -9.42 -1.88
C PHE A 208 5.70 -9.40 -0.36
N LYS A 209 4.58 -9.56 0.35
CA LYS A 209 4.49 -9.65 1.81
C LYS A 209 5.48 -10.64 2.41
N TYR A 210 5.70 -11.80 1.78
CA TYR A 210 6.70 -12.77 2.21
C TYR A 210 8.12 -12.19 2.12
N SER A 211 8.47 -11.65 0.96
CA SER A 211 9.78 -11.02 0.72
C SER A 211 10.02 -9.83 1.65
N PHE A 212 9.01 -8.98 1.82
CA PHE A 212 9.04 -7.81 2.70
C PHE A 212 9.29 -8.21 4.16
N LYS A 213 8.57 -9.21 4.68
CA LYS A 213 8.81 -9.74 6.03
C LYS A 213 10.22 -10.32 6.20
N LYS A 214 10.81 -10.89 5.15
CA LYS A 214 12.20 -11.37 5.20
C LYS A 214 13.20 -10.20 5.21
N ILE A 215 13.00 -9.20 4.33
CA ILE A 215 13.87 -8.02 4.22
C ILE A 215 14.04 -7.30 5.55
N ILE A 216 12.96 -7.13 6.30
CA ILE A 216 12.97 -6.36 7.56
C ILE A 216 13.43 -7.16 8.79
N ASN A 217 13.35 -8.49 8.76
CA ASN A 217 13.64 -9.36 9.91
C ASN A 217 14.94 -10.16 9.74
N SER A 218 15.68 -9.97 8.65
CA SER A 218 16.91 -10.72 8.37
C SER A 218 18.00 -9.80 7.86
N SER A 219 19.25 -10.25 7.96
CA SER A 219 20.38 -9.47 7.46
C SER A 219 20.30 -9.36 5.93
N VAL A 220 20.87 -8.28 5.37
CA VAL A 220 20.97 -8.13 3.90
C VAL A 220 21.69 -9.32 3.28
N SER A 221 22.71 -9.87 3.95
CA SER A 221 23.40 -11.10 3.51
C SER A 221 22.46 -12.30 3.38
N ASP A 222 21.59 -12.55 4.36
CA ASP A 222 20.66 -13.68 4.36
C ASP A 222 19.54 -13.51 3.32
N VAL A 223 19.10 -12.27 3.14
CA VAL A 223 18.06 -11.92 2.15
C VAL A 223 18.60 -12.10 0.74
N CYS A 224 19.81 -11.58 0.46
CA CYS A 224 20.41 -11.59 -0.87
C CYS A 224 21.19 -12.88 -1.18
N GLY A 225 21.43 -13.75 -0.19
CA GLY A 225 22.25 -14.95 -0.35
C GLY A 225 23.72 -14.65 -0.64
N VAL A 226 24.23 -13.52 -0.15
CA VAL A 226 25.60 -13.07 -0.39
C VAL A 226 26.42 -13.19 0.89
N SER A 227 27.61 -13.76 0.78
CA SER A 227 28.59 -13.74 1.87
C SER A 227 29.27 -12.38 1.90
N ILE A 228 28.97 -11.58 2.92
CA ILE A 228 29.70 -10.35 3.21
C ILE A 228 30.97 -10.78 3.96
N LYS A 229 32.13 -10.46 3.39
CA LYS A 229 33.44 -10.71 4.00
C LYS A 229 33.83 -9.59 4.94
#